data_AF-A0A1Y1Y5U7-F1
#
_entry.id   AF-A0A1Y1Y5U7-F1
#
_cell.length_a   1.000
_cell.length_b   1.000
_cell.length_c   1.000
_cell.angle_alpha   90.00
_cell.angle_beta   90.00
_cell.angle_gamma   90.00
#
_symmetry.space_group_name_H-M   'P 1'
#
loop_
_entity.id
_entity.type
_entity.pdbx_description
1 polymer ?
#
loop_
_entity_poly.entity_id
_entity_poly.type
_entity_poly.pdbx_seq_one_letter_code
_entity_poly.pdbx_strand_id
1 'polypeptide(L)'
;MAAILTSLLNIFQRKKPAPLACTVNLDNNGQPLAHDPNHVHTSACFIDFEPLAVVELFQSQGCTACPPTVPAILEASMRPNLLLLSYNVTIFDHLGWKDTFASPASDRRQRDWFLTVYMVR
;
A
#
# COMPACT_ATOMS: atom_id res chain seq x y z
N MET A 1 53.46 10.17 15.14
CA MET A 1 52.19 10.85 15.51
C MET A 1 51.15 10.91 14.37
N ALA A 2 51.53 10.81 13.08
CA ALA A 2 50.56 10.83 11.97
C ALA A 2 49.70 9.56 11.82
N ALA A 3 50.27 8.37 12.11
CA ALA A 3 49.58 7.08 11.94
C ALA A 3 48.41 6.83 12.92
N ILE A 4 48.47 7.46 14.10
CA ILE A 4 47.39 7.34 15.11
C ILE A 4 46.21 8.23 14.71
N LEU A 5 46.47 9.39 14.09
CA LEU A 5 45.44 10.31 13.62
C LEU A 5 44.65 9.74 12.44
N THR A 6 45.31 9.05 11.49
CA THR A 6 44.63 8.38 10.38
C THR A 6 43.78 7.19 10.83
N SER A 7 44.20 6.47 11.88
CA SER A 7 43.39 5.38 12.44
C SER A 7 42.13 5.88 13.15
N LEU A 8 42.17 7.07 13.79
CA LEU A 8 41.01 7.70 14.41
C LEU A 8 40.05 8.30 13.37
N LEU A 9 40.55 8.84 12.26
CA LEU A 9 39.72 9.36 11.17
C LEU A 9 38.91 8.26 10.47
N ASN A 10 39.41 7.03 10.40
CA ASN A 10 38.68 5.89 9.84
C ASN A 10 37.54 5.39 10.74
N ILE A 11 37.55 5.69 12.04
CA ILE A 11 36.43 5.39 12.96
C ILE A 11 35.26 6.35 12.71
N PHE A 12 35.52 7.55 12.20
CA PHE A 12 34.51 8.56 11.85
C PHE A 12 34.10 8.58 10.38
N GLN A 13 34.63 7.67 9.55
CA GLN A 13 34.02 7.41 8.25
C GLN A 13 32.70 6.69 8.47
N ARG A 14 31.63 7.47 8.67
CA ARG A 14 30.24 7.00 8.64
C ARG A 14 30.12 6.04 7.46
N LYS A 15 29.89 4.75 7.74
CA LYS A 15 29.38 3.81 6.74
C LYS A 15 28.23 4.53 6.07
N LYS A 16 28.33 4.78 4.75
CA LYS A 16 27.22 5.37 3.98
C LYS A 16 25.98 4.57 4.39
N PRO A 17 24.91 5.22 4.90
CA PRO A 17 23.73 4.49 5.32
C PRO A 17 23.31 3.65 4.12
N ALA A 18 23.19 2.34 4.34
CA ALA A 18 22.64 1.48 3.31
C ALA A 18 21.31 2.08 2.85
N PRO A 19 20.99 2.03 1.55
CA PRO A 19 19.72 2.55 1.07
C PRO A 19 18.60 1.90 1.89
N LEU A 20 17.76 2.74 2.50
CA LEU A 20 16.66 2.34 3.37
C LEU A 20 15.50 1.67 2.62
N ALA A 21 15.66 1.41 1.33
CA ALA A 21 14.62 0.88 0.47
C ALA A 21 15.20 -0.23 -0.42
N CYS A 22 14.67 -1.44 -0.26
CA CYS A 22 14.68 -2.44 -1.31
C CYS A 22 13.53 -2.14 -2.26
N THR A 23 13.84 -1.88 -3.53
CA THR A 23 12.84 -1.85 -4.59
C THR A 23 12.57 -3.28 -5.02
N VAL A 24 11.38 -3.80 -4.74
CA VAL A 24 10.94 -5.12 -5.25
C VAL A 24 9.96 -4.88 -6.39
N ASN A 25 10.27 -5.46 -7.54
CA ASN A 25 9.36 -5.51 -8.67
C ASN A 25 8.42 -6.72 -8.47
N LEU A 26 7.12 -6.53 -8.66
CA LEU A 26 6.11 -7.58 -8.60
C LEU A 26 5.76 -8.04 -10.02
N ASP A 27 5.44 -9.32 -10.19
CA ASP A 27 4.85 -9.83 -11.43
C ASP A 27 3.36 -9.47 -11.54
N ASN A 28 2.71 -9.88 -12.64
CA ASN A 28 1.29 -9.62 -12.87
C ASN A 28 0.35 -10.33 -11.88
N ASN A 29 0.87 -11.26 -11.07
CA ASN A 29 0.14 -11.98 -10.04
C ASN A 29 0.44 -11.44 -8.63
N GLY A 30 1.18 -10.32 -8.54
CA GLY A 30 1.57 -9.70 -7.27
C GLY A 30 2.65 -10.47 -6.51
N GLN A 31 3.32 -11.44 -7.15
CA GLN A 31 4.43 -12.17 -6.54
C GLN A 31 5.76 -11.42 -6.76
N PRO A 32 6.68 -11.43 -5.78
CA PRO A 32 8.01 -10.85 -5.96
C PRO A 32 8.75 -11.51 -7.11
N LEU A 33 9.30 -10.72 -8.04
CA LEU A 33 10.21 -11.21 -9.07
C LEU A 33 11.53 -11.64 -8.40
N ALA A 34 11.62 -12.91 -8.02
CA ALA A 34 12.76 -13.45 -7.28
C ALA A 34 14.10 -13.35 -8.03
N HIS A 35 14.07 -13.24 -9.36
CA HIS A 35 15.26 -13.18 -10.23
C HIS A 35 15.11 -12.06 -11.28
N ASP A 36 15.13 -10.80 -10.84
CA ASP A 36 15.40 -9.68 -11.75
C ASP A 36 16.92 -9.58 -11.98
N PRO A 37 17.45 -9.78 -13.20
CA PRO A 37 18.89 -9.74 -13.46
C PRO A 37 19.51 -8.35 -13.23
N ASN A 38 18.70 -7.29 -13.10
CA ASN A 38 19.17 -5.92 -12.89
C ASN A 38 19.02 -5.44 -11.44
N HIS A 39 18.54 -6.27 -10.51
CA HIS A 39 18.40 -5.83 -9.13
C HIS A 39 19.75 -5.76 -8.41
N VAL A 40 19.88 -4.80 -7.49
CA VAL A 40 21.09 -4.60 -6.69
C VAL A 40 20.81 -5.05 -5.25
N HIS A 41 21.53 -6.07 -4.79
CA HIS A 41 21.46 -6.50 -3.40
C HIS A 41 22.12 -5.45 -2.48
N THR A 42 21.33 -4.90 -1.56
CA THR A 42 21.78 -4.00 -0.50
C THR A 42 21.58 -4.69 0.85
N SER A 43 22.08 -4.15 1.96
CA SER A 43 21.85 -4.78 3.27
C SER A 43 20.38 -4.81 3.69
N ALA A 44 19.50 -4.06 3.02
CA ALA A 44 18.06 -4.12 3.21
C ALA A 44 17.43 -5.40 2.59
N CYS A 45 18.13 -6.10 1.69
CA CYS A 45 17.65 -7.34 1.05
C CYS A 45 17.58 -8.53 2.01
N PHE A 46 18.20 -8.41 3.20
CA PHE A 46 18.19 -9.42 4.25
C PHE A 46 17.19 -9.11 5.37
N ILE A 47 16.36 -8.08 5.19
CA ILE A 47 15.25 -7.79 6.08
C ILE A 47 14.03 -8.45 5.47
N ASP A 48 13.40 -9.37 6.21
CA ASP A 48 12.05 -9.83 5.88
C ASP A 48 11.12 -8.61 5.97
N PHE A 49 10.77 -8.05 4.82
CA PHE A 49 9.83 -6.95 4.74
C PHE A 49 8.57 -7.43 4.02
N GLU A 50 7.43 -7.24 4.67
CA GLU A 50 6.15 -7.47 4.03
C GLU A 50 5.78 -6.17 3.29
N PRO A 51 5.58 -6.19 1.95
CA PRO A 51 5.25 -4.98 1.22
C PRO A 51 3.93 -4.40 1.73
N LEU A 52 3.85 -3.07 1.78
CA LEU A 52 2.61 -2.39 2.11
C LEU A 52 1.59 -2.63 0.99
N ALA A 53 0.53 -3.35 1.29
CA ALA A 53 -0.64 -3.50 0.43
C ALA A 53 -1.59 -2.33 0.62
N VAL A 54 -2.07 -1.72 -0.46
CA VAL A 54 -3.11 -0.68 -0.41
C VAL A 54 -4.43 -1.28 -0.89
N VAL A 55 -5.48 -1.15 -0.09
CA VAL A 55 -6.84 -1.59 -0.42
C VAL A 55 -7.72 -0.36 -0.52
N GLU A 56 -8.40 -0.17 -1.64
CA GLU A 56 -9.36 0.92 -1.83
C GLU A 56 -10.79 0.38 -1.78
N LEU A 57 -11.52 0.75 -0.73
CA LEU A 57 -12.90 0.36 -0.51
C LEU A 57 -13.85 1.47 -0.98
N PHE A 58 -14.73 1.16 -1.93
CA PHE A 58 -15.82 2.04 -2.36
C PHE A 58 -17.12 1.61 -1.70
N GLN A 59 -17.70 2.47 -0.85
CA GLN A 59 -18.86 2.15 -0.02
C GLN A 59 -19.89 3.28 0.02
N SER A 60 -21.06 3.05 0.61
CA SER A 60 -22.07 4.10 0.85
C SER A 60 -22.95 3.71 2.03
N GLN A 61 -23.41 4.68 2.83
CA GLN A 61 -24.45 4.45 3.85
C GLN A 61 -25.75 3.91 3.26
N GLY A 62 -26.06 4.26 2.01
CA GLY A 62 -27.23 3.76 1.28
C GLY A 62 -27.06 2.33 0.76
N CYS A 63 -25.88 1.72 0.91
CA CYS A 63 -25.61 0.38 0.45
C CYS A 63 -26.19 -0.67 1.41
N THR A 64 -27.28 -1.31 1.03
CA THR A 64 -27.94 -2.36 1.81
C THR A 64 -27.16 -3.67 1.88
N ALA A 65 -26.28 -3.94 0.90
CA ALA A 65 -25.46 -5.15 0.83
C ALA A 65 -24.09 -5.01 1.53
N CYS A 66 -23.67 -3.79 1.90
CA CYS A 66 -22.35 -3.51 2.47
C CYS A 66 -22.19 -3.84 3.98
N PRO A 67 -23.21 -3.76 4.85
CA PRO A 67 -23.08 -4.06 6.27
C PRO A 67 -22.43 -5.41 6.63
N PRO A 68 -22.66 -6.54 5.91
CA PRO A 68 -22.00 -7.80 6.23
C PRO A 68 -20.50 -7.85 5.88
N THR A 69 -20.03 -7.09 4.88
CA THR A 69 -18.64 -7.14 4.40
C THR A 69 -17.72 -6.14 5.09
N VAL A 70 -18.25 -5.04 5.64
CA VAL A 70 -17.46 -4.00 6.32
C VAL A 70 -16.64 -4.53 7.50
N PRO A 71 -17.18 -5.37 8.43
CA PRO A 71 -16.41 -5.87 9.57
C PRO A 71 -15.18 -6.69 9.17
N ALA A 72 -15.30 -7.53 8.14
CA ALA A 72 -14.20 -8.36 7.66
C ALA A 72 -13.08 -7.52 7.00
N ILE A 73 -13.46 -6.45 6.27
CA ILE A 73 -12.49 -5.53 5.66
C ILE A 73 -11.77 -4.72 6.75
N LEU A 74 -12.50 -4.29 7.80
CA LEU A 74 -11.91 -3.60 8.94
C LEU A 74 -10.94 -4.51 9.70
N GLU A 75 -11.30 -5.77 9.92
CA GLU A 75 -10.41 -6.75 10.55
C GLU A 75 -9.14 -6.98 9.73
N ALA A 76 -9.26 -7.12 8.42
CA ALA A 76 -8.11 -7.24 7.52
C ALA A 76 -7.19 -6.01 7.57
N SER A 77 -7.74 -4.81 7.81
CA SER A 77 -6.97 -3.57 7.95
C SER A 77 -6.17 -3.46 9.25
N MET A 78 -6.37 -4.36 10.22
CA MET A 78 -5.55 -4.41 11.43
C MET A 78 -4.16 -5.02 11.17
N ARG A 79 -3.92 -5.56 9.96
CA ARG A 79 -2.60 -6.06 9.58
C ARG A 79 -1.62 -4.88 9.39
N PRO A 80 -0.40 -4.94 9.95
CA PRO A 80 0.53 -3.80 9.96
C PRO A 80 1.02 -3.40 8.55
N ASN A 81 0.92 -4.29 7.58
CA ASN A 81 1.32 -4.11 6.19
C ASN A 81 0.15 -3.84 5.25
N LEU A 82 -1.03 -3.45 5.76
CA LEU A 82 -2.20 -3.13 4.95
C LEU A 82 -2.68 -1.69 5.23
N LEU A 83 -2.78 -0.88 4.18
CA LEU A 83 -3.39 0.44 4.22
C LEU A 83 -4.76 0.40 3.56
N LEU A 84 -5.81 0.54 4.36
CA LEU A 84 -7.18 0.65 3.88
C LEU A 84 -7.55 2.12 3.61
N LEU A 85 -7.93 2.42 2.39
CA LEU A 85 -8.50 3.71 1.98
C LEU A 85 -10.00 3.52 1.73
N SER A 86 -10.84 4.35 2.35
CA SER A 86 -12.29 4.28 2.19
C SER A 86 -12.83 5.48 1.44
N TYR A 87 -13.66 5.22 0.42
CA TYR A 87 -14.27 6.21 -0.45
C TYR A 87 -15.78 6.04 -0.48
N ASN A 88 -16.50 7.06 -0.03
CA ASN A 88 -17.96 7.05 -0.08
C ASN A 88 -18.45 7.50 -1.46
N VAL A 89 -19.25 6.66 -2.12
CA VAL A 89 -19.75 6.86 -3.50
C VAL A 89 -21.22 7.26 -3.53
N THR A 90 -21.60 8.10 -4.49
CA THR A 90 -22.96 8.63 -4.64
C THR A 90 -23.88 7.71 -5.44
N ILE A 91 -23.33 6.63 -6.02
CA ILE A 91 -24.09 5.73 -6.91
C ILE A 91 -25.32 5.12 -6.25
N PHE A 92 -25.40 5.06 -4.92
CA PHE A 92 -26.53 4.53 -4.16
C PHE A 92 -27.55 5.59 -3.73
N ASP A 93 -27.27 6.87 -3.91
CA ASP A 93 -28.14 7.97 -3.45
C ASP A 93 -29.53 7.92 -4.11
N HIS A 94 -29.64 7.32 -5.30
CA HIS A 94 -30.91 7.13 -6.01
C HIS A 94 -31.87 6.17 -5.29
N LEU A 95 -31.41 5.42 -4.28
CA LEU A 95 -32.22 4.51 -3.47
C LEU A 95 -33.03 5.23 -2.36
N GLY A 96 -32.89 6.55 -2.24
CA GLY A 96 -33.70 7.38 -1.34
C GLY A 96 -33.00 7.80 -0.04
N TRP A 97 -31.89 7.16 0.33
CA TRP A 97 -30.97 7.67 1.37
C TRP A 97 -29.72 8.21 0.68
N LYS A 98 -29.52 9.53 0.78
CA LYS A 98 -28.32 10.22 0.33
C LYS A 98 -27.19 10.15 1.36
N ASP A 99 -26.06 9.56 1.01
CA ASP A 99 -24.90 9.48 1.92
C ASP A 99 -24.22 10.86 2.05
N THR A 100 -24.08 11.37 3.27
CA THR A 100 -23.49 12.68 3.55
C THR A 100 -21.98 12.73 3.43
N PHE A 101 -21.31 11.57 3.44
CA PHE A 101 -19.86 11.46 3.21
C PHE A 101 -19.52 11.22 1.74
N ALA A 102 -20.51 10.89 0.91
CA ALA A 102 -20.28 10.59 -0.49
C ALA A 102 -19.90 11.83 -1.30
N SER A 103 -19.04 11.63 -2.30
CA SER A 103 -18.60 12.73 -3.17
C SER A 103 -18.48 12.30 -4.64
N PRO A 104 -18.76 13.21 -5.60
CA PRO A 104 -18.51 12.96 -7.02
C PRO A 104 -17.04 12.66 -7.36
N ALA A 105 -16.10 13.08 -6.50
CA ALA A 105 -14.69 12.78 -6.64
C ALA A 105 -14.40 11.30 -6.35
N SER A 106 -15.05 10.71 -5.34
CA SER A 106 -15.01 9.28 -5.06
C SER A 106 -15.55 8.47 -6.23
N ASP A 107 -16.67 8.89 -6.83
CA ASP A 107 -17.24 8.20 -7.99
C ASP A 107 -16.31 8.28 -9.20
N ARG A 108 -15.61 9.40 -9.37
CA ARG A 108 -14.60 9.54 -10.43
C ARG A 108 -13.46 8.56 -10.22
N ARG A 109 -12.90 8.51 -9.00
CA ARG A 109 -11.86 7.56 -8.64
C ARG A 109 -12.31 6.11 -8.88
N GLN A 110 -13.55 5.78 -8.51
CA GLN A 110 -14.12 4.45 -8.74
C GLN A 110 -14.20 4.13 -10.25
N ARG A 111 -14.64 5.09 -11.08
CA ARG A 111 -14.69 4.91 -12.54
C ARG A 111 -13.31 4.75 -13.17
N ASP A 112 -12.29 5.43 -12.65
CA ASP A 112 -10.91 5.29 -13.12
C ASP A 112 -10.41 3.85 -12.88
N TRP A 113 -10.82 3.22 -11.77
CA TRP A 113 -10.57 1.80 -11.49
C TRP A 113 -11.40 0.85 -12.34
N PHE A 114 -12.62 1.20 -12.77
CA PHE A 114 -13.49 0.29 -13.53
C PHE A 114 -13.00 -0.06 -14.95
N LEU A 115 -11.95 0.60 -15.46
CA LEU A 115 -11.20 0.05 -16.60
C LEU A 115 -10.41 -1.23 -16.22
N THR A 116 -10.33 -1.58 -14.92
CA THR A 116 -9.83 -2.86 -14.36
C THR A 116 -10.25 -3.07 -12.88
N VAL A 117 -11.53 -3.31 -12.49
CA VAL A 117 -11.84 -3.85 -11.12
C VAL A 117 -13.13 -4.70 -11.05
N TYR A 118 -12.98 -5.81 -10.31
CA TYR A 118 -13.96 -6.78 -9.83
C TYR A 118 -14.99 -6.17 -8.87
N MET A 119 -16.27 -6.38 -9.19
CA MET A 119 -17.38 -6.27 -8.25
C MET A 119 -17.28 -7.47 -7.31
N VAL A 120 -17.11 -7.24 -6.00
CA VAL A 120 -17.08 -8.31 -4.98
C VAL A 120 -18.34 -9.16 -5.15
N ARG A 121 -18.17 -10.42 -5.55
CA ARG A 121 -19.19 -11.46 -5.52
C ARG A 121 -18.81 -12.47 -4.46
#